data_AF-X1DN44-F1
#
_entry.id   AF-X1DN44-F1
#
_cell.length_a   1.000
_cell.length_b   1.000
_cell.length_c   1.000
_cell.angle_alpha   90.00
_cell.angle_beta   90.00
_cell.angle_gamma   90.00
#
_symmetry.space_group_name_H-M   'P 1'
#
loop_
_entity.id
_entity.type
_entity.pdbx_description
1 polymer ?
#
loop_
_entity_poly.entity_id
_entity_poly.type
_entity_poly.pdbx_seq_one_letter_code
_entity_poly.pdbx_strand_id
1 'polypeptide(L)'
;IIQRIYQDDPTFRGLFVISDVDQKNWEFVNAKTQGKKASKMLLRRMKVGTDAVRTATERIIMVQINENEEKTITAADLQVRHDEAFDVESVTKQFYKELSDWYFWALTLVDFPDDVGKNTEVRNAENVIHLITRLIFIWFLKEIGLVPGALFKRKELETILDFSKEKTGSAYYKAILQNLFFATLNVPMDEREFRVEKRYKGRNKDYMNHLVFRYANLFLKENCFKELFGEIPFLNGGLFDCLDFLQDGKQMRIDCFSDNPKNMDRLKV
;
A
#
# COMPACT_ATOMS: atom_id res chain seq x y z
N ILE A 1 -21.22 -12.85 -26.92
CA ILE A 1 -20.29 -13.37 -27.95
C ILE A 1 -19.64 -14.67 -27.46
N ILE A 2 -18.82 -14.65 -26.41
CA ILE A 2 -18.13 -15.85 -25.88
C ILE A 2 -19.10 -17.04 -25.65
N GLN A 3 -20.25 -16.80 -25.01
CA GLN A 3 -21.24 -17.85 -24.77
C GLN A 3 -21.79 -18.50 -26.06
N ARG A 4 -21.93 -17.72 -27.14
CA ARG A 4 -22.39 -18.22 -28.45
C ARG A 4 -21.32 -19.08 -29.11
N ILE A 5 -20.05 -18.64 -29.05
CA ILE A 5 -18.90 -19.42 -29.54
C ILE A 5 -18.83 -20.79 -28.85
N TYR A 6 -19.04 -20.85 -27.52
CA TYR A 6 -19.06 -22.12 -26.79
C TYR A 6 -20.32 -22.97 -27.02
N GLN A 7 -21.42 -22.38 -27.49
CA GLN A 7 -22.58 -23.14 -27.94
C GLN A 7 -22.30 -23.80 -29.29
N ASP A 8 -21.63 -23.09 -30.19
CA ASP A 8 -21.26 -23.56 -31.52
C ASP A 8 -20.12 -24.60 -31.44
N ASP A 9 -19.11 -24.36 -30.59
CA ASP A 9 -18.01 -25.29 -30.30
C ASP A 9 -17.73 -25.38 -28.78
N PRO A 10 -18.34 -26.35 -28.08
CA PRO A 10 -18.08 -26.61 -26.66
C PRO A 10 -16.65 -27.09 -26.36
N THR A 11 -15.93 -27.53 -27.39
CA THR A 11 -14.55 -28.02 -27.27
C THR A 11 -13.52 -26.92 -27.39
N PHE A 12 -13.92 -25.71 -27.76
CA PHE A 12 -13.04 -24.55 -27.86
C PHE A 12 -12.25 -24.35 -26.56
N ARG A 13 -10.94 -24.22 -26.70
CA ARG A 13 -9.99 -23.86 -25.62
C ARG A 13 -9.09 -22.77 -26.17
N GLY A 14 -9.10 -21.61 -25.54
CA GLY A 14 -8.31 -20.49 -26.01
C GLY A 14 -8.59 -19.21 -25.24
N LEU A 15 -7.77 -18.20 -25.53
CA LEU A 15 -7.91 -16.88 -24.94
C LEU A 15 -8.78 -15.98 -25.81
N PHE A 16 -9.75 -15.32 -25.19
CA PHE A 16 -10.45 -14.24 -25.86
C PHE A 16 -9.73 -12.93 -25.58
N VAL A 17 -9.44 -12.18 -26.64
CA VAL A 17 -8.94 -10.82 -26.57
C VAL A 17 -10.06 -9.91 -27.00
N ILE A 18 -10.50 -9.04 -26.09
CA ILE A 18 -11.63 -8.14 -26.30
C ILE A 18 -11.11 -6.72 -26.12
N SER A 19 -11.50 -5.79 -26.99
CA SER A 19 -11.26 -4.37 -26.80
C SER A 19 -12.56 -3.60 -26.67
N ASP A 20 -12.49 -2.40 -26.07
CA ASP A 20 -13.51 -1.39 -26.26
C ASP A 20 -13.51 -0.86 -27.71
N VAL A 21 -14.58 -0.15 -28.07
CA VAL A 21 -14.77 0.37 -29.45
C VAL A 21 -13.61 1.26 -29.89
N ASP A 22 -13.07 2.04 -28.96
CA ASP A 22 -11.96 2.97 -29.21
C ASP A 22 -10.58 2.31 -29.14
N GLN A 23 -10.50 1.00 -28.83
CA GLN A 23 -9.28 0.22 -28.68
C GLN A 23 -8.28 0.76 -27.63
N LYS A 24 -8.80 1.49 -26.64
CA LYS A 24 -8.03 2.06 -25.53
C LYS A 24 -7.91 1.08 -24.37
N ASN A 25 -8.91 0.22 -24.19
CA ASN A 25 -8.95 -0.76 -23.12
C ASN A 25 -9.10 -2.15 -23.71
N TRP A 26 -8.26 -3.07 -23.25
CA TRP A 26 -8.26 -4.45 -23.66
C TRP A 26 -8.57 -5.34 -22.45
N GLU A 27 -9.26 -6.44 -22.68
CA GLU A 27 -9.50 -7.48 -21.69
C GLU A 27 -9.10 -8.82 -22.30
N PHE A 28 -8.25 -9.54 -21.58
CA PHE A 28 -8.08 -10.96 -21.81
C PHE A 28 -9.10 -11.72 -20.99
N VAL A 29 -9.77 -12.68 -21.61
CA VAL A 29 -10.82 -13.46 -20.97
C VAL A 29 -10.50 -14.94 -21.15
N ASN A 30 -10.23 -15.62 -20.03
CA ASN A 30 -10.26 -17.08 -19.96
C ASN A 30 -11.70 -17.51 -19.66
N ALA A 31 -12.22 -18.42 -20.48
CA ALA A 31 -13.56 -18.95 -20.35
C ALA A 31 -13.52 -20.46 -20.15
N LYS A 32 -14.32 -20.97 -19.21
CA LYS A 32 -14.50 -22.42 -19.05
C LYS A 32 -15.93 -22.78 -18.69
N THR A 33 -16.39 -23.94 -19.16
CA THR A 33 -17.69 -24.50 -18.77
C THR A 33 -17.59 -25.17 -17.41
N GLN A 34 -18.43 -24.76 -16.45
CA GLN A 34 -18.64 -25.49 -15.20
C GLN A 34 -19.66 -26.63 -15.43
N GLY A 35 -19.15 -27.84 -15.64
CA GLY A 35 -19.95 -29.05 -15.86
C GLY A 35 -20.37 -29.26 -17.32
N LYS A 36 -21.34 -30.17 -17.56
CA LYS A 36 -21.75 -30.61 -18.90
C LYS A 36 -22.64 -29.61 -19.67
N LYS A 37 -23.08 -28.51 -19.05
CA LYS A 37 -23.97 -27.52 -19.69
C LYS A 37 -23.22 -26.24 -20.02
N ALA A 38 -23.20 -25.88 -21.30
CA ALA A 38 -22.61 -24.62 -21.80
C ALA A 38 -23.25 -23.36 -21.18
N SER A 39 -24.41 -23.47 -20.52
CA SER A 39 -25.09 -22.35 -19.86
C SER A 39 -24.46 -21.93 -18.53
N LYS A 40 -23.54 -22.71 -17.95
CA LYS A 40 -22.78 -22.34 -16.74
C LYS A 40 -21.32 -22.12 -17.13
N MET A 41 -20.99 -20.91 -17.58
CA MET A 41 -19.61 -20.53 -17.89
C MET A 41 -19.01 -19.71 -16.76
N LEU A 42 -17.77 -20.03 -16.39
CA LEU A 42 -16.92 -19.18 -15.58
C LEU A 42 -16.07 -18.33 -16.53
N LEU A 43 -16.15 -17.02 -16.38
CA LEU A 43 -15.34 -16.05 -17.12
C LEU A 43 -14.37 -15.39 -16.14
N ARG A 44 -13.09 -15.60 -16.34
CA ARG A 44 -12.02 -14.90 -15.60
C ARG A 44 -11.43 -13.85 -16.53
N ARG A 45 -11.39 -12.60 -16.07
CA ARG A 45 -11.03 -11.43 -16.88
C ARG A 45 -9.81 -10.76 -16.32
N MET A 46 -8.96 -10.27 -17.22
CA MET A 46 -7.75 -9.53 -16.90
C MET A 46 -7.72 -8.30 -17.78
N LYS A 47 -7.72 -7.12 -17.16
CA LYS A 47 -7.64 -5.86 -17.89
C LYS A 47 -6.20 -5.60 -18.35
N VAL A 48 -6.07 -5.13 -19.57
CA VAL A 48 -4.83 -4.75 -20.21
C VAL A 48 -5.01 -3.35 -20.77
N GLY A 49 -4.28 -2.41 -20.19
CA GLY A 49 -4.29 -1.00 -20.50
C GLY A 49 -3.04 -0.37 -19.92
N THR A 50 -2.90 0.95 -20.00
CA THR A 50 -1.68 1.67 -19.58
C THR A 50 -1.24 1.35 -18.15
N ASP A 51 -2.18 1.02 -17.26
CA ASP A 51 -1.92 0.91 -15.83
C ASP A 51 -1.79 -0.55 -15.34
N ALA A 52 -2.20 -1.53 -16.15
CA ALA A 52 -2.26 -2.95 -15.78
C ALA A 52 -1.25 -3.83 -16.54
N VAL A 53 -0.31 -3.20 -17.27
CA VAL A 53 0.61 -3.90 -18.19
C VAL A 53 1.42 -4.98 -17.46
N ARG A 54 1.99 -4.67 -16.29
CA ARG A 54 2.92 -5.59 -15.61
C ARG A 54 2.26 -6.93 -15.25
N THR A 55 1.13 -6.89 -14.56
CA THR A 55 0.41 -8.11 -14.18
C THR A 55 -0.07 -8.87 -15.41
N ALA A 56 -0.57 -8.16 -16.43
CA ALA A 56 -0.97 -8.80 -17.67
C ALA A 56 0.20 -9.52 -18.37
N THR A 57 1.37 -8.87 -18.44
CA THR A 57 2.59 -9.45 -19.01
C THR A 57 3.03 -10.68 -18.21
N GLU A 58 3.13 -10.58 -16.89
CA GLU A 58 3.53 -11.69 -16.01
C GLU A 58 2.60 -12.90 -16.19
N ARG A 59 1.29 -12.68 -16.33
CA ARG A 59 0.32 -13.76 -16.53
C ARG A 59 0.33 -14.33 -17.95
N ILE A 60 0.54 -13.52 -18.99
CA ILE A 60 0.70 -14.05 -20.35
C ILE A 60 1.93 -14.95 -20.45
N ILE A 61 3.02 -14.61 -19.77
CA ILE A 61 4.24 -15.45 -19.75
C ILE A 61 3.92 -16.86 -19.24
N MET A 62 3.02 -17.01 -18.27
CA MET A 62 2.59 -18.33 -17.78
C MET A 62 1.88 -19.19 -18.84
N VAL A 63 1.31 -18.56 -19.87
CA VAL A 63 0.61 -19.21 -20.98
C VAL A 63 1.56 -19.48 -22.17
N GLN A 64 2.81 -19.02 -22.11
CA GLN A 64 3.77 -19.20 -23.19
C GLN A 64 3.97 -20.68 -23.54
N ILE A 65 3.96 -20.97 -24.84
CA ILE A 65 4.26 -22.28 -25.40
C ILE A 65 5.66 -22.20 -25.99
N ASN A 66 6.52 -23.13 -25.59
CA ASN A 66 7.88 -23.20 -26.13
C ASN A 66 7.91 -24.05 -27.41
N GLU A 67 8.88 -23.82 -28.30
CA GLU A 67 9.00 -24.53 -29.58
C GLU A 67 9.01 -26.07 -29.43
N ASN A 68 9.65 -26.57 -28.35
CA ASN A 68 9.72 -28.00 -28.07
C ASN A 68 8.37 -28.60 -27.65
N GLU A 69 7.46 -27.77 -27.15
CA GLU A 69 6.16 -28.19 -26.62
C GLU A 69 5.03 -28.04 -27.63
N GLU A 70 5.21 -27.21 -28.65
CA GLU A 70 4.20 -26.88 -29.66
C GLU A 70 3.60 -28.13 -30.33
N LYS A 71 4.40 -29.18 -30.50
CA LYS A 71 3.97 -30.45 -31.12
C LYS A 71 3.26 -31.41 -30.16
N THR A 72 3.37 -31.22 -28.86
CA THR A 72 2.89 -32.16 -27.83
C THR A 72 1.80 -31.60 -26.94
N ILE A 73 1.67 -30.27 -26.87
CA ILE A 73 0.70 -29.61 -26.01
C ILE A 73 -0.74 -29.91 -26.46
N THR A 74 -1.61 -30.25 -25.50
CA THR A 74 -3.02 -30.50 -25.80
C THR A 74 -3.90 -29.29 -25.47
N ALA A 75 -5.11 -29.27 -26.03
CA ALA A 75 -6.13 -28.28 -25.68
C ALA A 75 -6.49 -28.30 -24.18
N ALA A 76 -6.37 -29.45 -23.51
CA ALA A 76 -6.59 -29.56 -22.08
C ALA A 76 -5.45 -28.90 -21.28
N ASP A 77 -4.20 -29.12 -21.68
CA ASP A 77 -3.03 -28.49 -21.05
C ASP A 77 -3.08 -26.96 -21.17
N LEU A 78 -3.49 -26.46 -22.35
CA LEU A 78 -3.73 -25.04 -22.56
C LEU A 78 -4.78 -24.50 -21.59
N GLN A 79 -5.90 -25.21 -21.41
CA GLN A 79 -6.94 -24.78 -20.46
C GLN A 79 -6.43 -24.74 -19.02
N VAL A 80 -5.59 -25.69 -18.61
CA VAL A 80 -4.99 -25.69 -17.27
C VAL A 80 -4.10 -24.46 -17.08
N ARG A 81 -3.21 -24.17 -18.04
CA ARG A 81 -2.35 -22.96 -17.98
C ARG A 81 -3.16 -21.68 -17.95
N HIS A 82 -4.20 -21.60 -18.78
CA HIS A 82 -5.13 -20.47 -18.77
C HIS A 82 -5.87 -20.35 -17.42
N ASP A 83 -6.28 -21.47 -16.81
CA ASP A 83 -6.94 -21.46 -15.51
C ASP A 83 -6.02 -20.93 -14.42
N GLU A 84 -4.75 -21.37 -14.38
CA GLU A 84 -3.72 -20.92 -13.44
C GLU A 84 -3.33 -19.44 -13.65
N ALA A 85 -3.08 -19.03 -14.90
CA ALA A 85 -2.73 -17.65 -15.22
C ALA A 85 -3.84 -16.67 -14.82
N PHE A 86 -5.11 -17.07 -14.92
CA PHE A 86 -6.26 -16.25 -14.58
C PHE A 86 -6.81 -16.50 -13.17
N ASP A 87 -6.13 -17.30 -12.34
CA ASP A 87 -6.59 -17.62 -10.98
C ASP A 87 -6.26 -16.51 -9.97
N VAL A 88 -7.21 -15.59 -9.79
CA VAL A 88 -7.12 -14.48 -8.81
C VAL A 88 -6.90 -14.98 -7.37
N GLU A 89 -7.40 -16.17 -7.03
CA GLU A 89 -7.26 -16.76 -5.68
C GLU A 89 -5.81 -17.11 -5.35
N SER A 90 -5.06 -17.71 -6.30
CA SER A 90 -3.63 -17.97 -6.13
C SER A 90 -2.81 -16.69 -5.86
N VAL A 91 -3.10 -15.62 -6.59
CA VAL A 91 -2.45 -14.30 -6.44
C VAL A 91 -2.72 -13.73 -5.06
N THR A 92 -3.97 -13.83 -4.65
CA THR A 92 -4.44 -13.36 -3.34
C THR A 92 -3.75 -14.14 -2.22
N LYS A 93 -3.63 -15.47 -2.34
CA LYS A 93 -2.93 -16.31 -1.35
C LYS A 93 -1.44 -16.00 -1.28
N GLN A 94 -0.78 -15.85 -2.44
CA GLN A 94 0.63 -15.49 -2.48
C GLN A 94 0.88 -14.12 -1.86
N PHE A 95 0.05 -13.12 -2.19
CA PHE A 95 0.11 -11.80 -1.57
C PHE A 95 -0.04 -11.87 -0.04
N TYR A 96 -1.04 -12.59 0.47
CA TYR A 96 -1.21 -12.75 1.92
C TYR A 96 -0.05 -13.50 2.57
N LYS A 97 0.55 -14.46 1.87
CA LYS A 97 1.75 -15.15 2.34
C LYS A 97 2.94 -14.20 2.43
N GLU A 98 3.24 -13.46 1.37
CA GLU A 98 4.33 -12.47 1.35
C GLU A 98 4.11 -11.38 2.40
N LEU A 99 2.87 -10.92 2.59
CA LEU A 99 2.51 -9.97 3.64
C LEU A 99 2.73 -10.56 5.04
N SER A 100 2.37 -11.82 5.24
CA SER A 100 2.60 -12.53 6.51
C SER A 100 4.09 -12.71 6.79
N ASP A 101 4.87 -13.07 5.78
CA ASP A 101 6.33 -13.22 5.90
C ASP A 101 6.98 -11.86 6.25
N TRP A 102 6.54 -10.78 5.59
CA TRP A 102 6.97 -9.42 5.91
C TRP A 102 6.60 -9.00 7.34
N TYR A 103 5.37 -9.33 7.78
CA TYR A 103 4.90 -9.05 9.13
C TYR A 103 5.80 -9.72 10.19
N PHE A 104 6.08 -11.02 10.04
CA PHE A 104 6.94 -11.73 10.98
C PHE A 104 8.38 -11.21 10.96
N TRP A 105 8.90 -10.83 9.79
CA TRP A 105 10.20 -10.19 9.68
C TRP A 105 10.23 -8.82 10.39
N ALA A 106 9.23 -7.97 10.16
CA ALA A 106 9.13 -6.65 10.77
C ALA A 106 9.10 -6.72 12.30
N LEU A 107 8.39 -7.70 12.88
CA LEU A 107 8.36 -7.93 14.32
C LEU A 107 9.75 -8.12 14.96
N THR A 108 10.75 -8.57 14.20
CA THR A 108 12.12 -8.73 14.69
C THR A 108 12.92 -7.42 14.73
N LEU A 109 12.45 -6.36 14.08
CA LEU A 109 13.17 -5.10 13.88
C LEU A 109 12.58 -3.94 14.68
N VAL A 110 11.26 -3.94 14.85
CA VAL A 110 10.53 -2.82 15.44
C VAL A 110 10.58 -2.83 16.97
N ASP A 111 10.47 -1.64 17.55
CA ASP A 111 10.16 -1.46 18.96
C ASP A 111 9.26 -0.23 19.16
N PHE A 112 8.03 -0.48 19.64
CA PHE A 112 7.03 0.55 19.93
C PHE A 112 7.04 0.93 21.42
N PRO A 113 6.54 2.14 21.80
CA PRO A 113 6.58 2.58 23.19
C PRO A 113 5.69 1.75 24.12
N ASP A 114 6.21 1.42 25.29
CA ASP A 114 5.56 0.56 26.29
C ASP A 114 4.54 1.26 27.20
N ASP A 115 4.03 2.44 26.81
CA ASP A 115 3.14 3.23 27.67
C ASP A 115 1.83 2.50 27.98
N VAL A 116 1.22 1.87 26.97
CA VAL A 116 -0.11 1.24 27.07
C VAL A 116 -0.02 -0.29 27.26
N GLY A 117 1.00 -0.93 26.67
CA GLY A 117 1.19 -2.38 26.71
C GLY A 117 2.61 -2.77 27.14
N LYS A 118 2.72 -3.47 28.29
CA LYS A 118 4.01 -3.94 28.82
C LYS A 118 4.53 -5.20 28.15
N ASN A 119 3.65 -6.02 27.58
CA ASN A 119 4.06 -7.17 26.80
C ASN A 119 4.55 -6.70 25.42
N THR A 120 5.86 -6.76 25.18
CA THR A 120 6.49 -6.32 23.93
C THR A 120 5.98 -7.09 22.71
N GLU A 121 5.76 -8.40 22.81
CA GLU A 121 5.30 -9.22 21.69
C GLU A 121 3.89 -8.80 21.25
N VAL A 122 2.97 -8.68 22.20
CA VAL A 122 1.58 -8.25 21.93
C VAL A 122 1.55 -6.82 21.41
N ARG A 123 2.26 -5.91 22.09
CA ARG A 123 2.32 -4.49 21.69
C ARG A 123 2.87 -4.31 20.28
N ASN A 124 4.01 -4.92 19.97
CA ASN A 124 4.64 -4.76 18.66
C ASN A 124 3.77 -5.43 17.58
N ALA A 125 3.17 -6.59 17.86
CA ALA A 125 2.23 -7.25 16.95
C ALA A 125 1.07 -6.33 16.55
N GLU A 126 0.34 -5.78 17.53
CA GLU A 126 -0.80 -4.89 17.28
C GLU A 126 -0.39 -3.63 16.50
N ASN A 127 0.72 -3.01 16.87
CA ASN A 127 1.17 -1.78 16.21
C ASN A 127 1.73 -2.01 14.80
N VAL A 128 2.37 -3.15 14.54
CA VAL A 128 2.77 -3.52 13.18
C VAL A 128 1.54 -3.78 12.32
N ILE A 129 0.46 -4.38 12.84
CA ILE A 129 -0.80 -4.52 12.10
C ILE A 129 -1.33 -3.14 11.70
N HIS A 130 -1.42 -2.19 12.64
CA HIS A 130 -1.86 -0.82 12.33
C HIS A 130 -0.95 -0.12 11.30
N LEU A 131 0.36 -0.34 11.39
CA LEU A 131 1.31 0.19 10.42
C LEU A 131 1.07 -0.40 9.02
N ILE A 132 0.99 -1.72 8.91
CA ILE A 132 0.78 -2.41 7.64
C ILE A 132 -0.54 -1.97 6.98
N THR A 133 -1.63 -1.89 7.74
CA THR A 133 -2.93 -1.49 7.17
C THR A 133 -2.88 -0.08 6.61
N ARG A 134 -2.23 0.86 7.30
CA ARG A 134 -1.99 2.22 6.80
C ARG A 134 -1.06 2.22 5.57
N LEU A 135 -0.02 1.41 5.56
CA LEU A 135 0.91 1.29 4.42
C LEU A 135 0.23 0.74 3.17
N ILE A 136 -0.58 -0.31 3.30
CA ILE A 136 -1.36 -0.87 2.18
C ILE A 136 -2.28 0.20 1.60
N PHE A 137 -2.97 0.95 2.45
CA PHE A 137 -3.88 2.00 2.01
C PHE A 137 -3.16 3.14 1.31
N ILE A 138 -2.03 3.60 1.86
CA ILE A 138 -1.21 4.62 1.22
C ILE A 138 -0.65 4.14 -0.12
N TRP A 139 -0.21 2.89 -0.19
CA TRP A 139 0.26 2.31 -1.44
C TRP A 139 -0.85 2.33 -2.50
N PHE A 140 -2.09 1.97 -2.11
CA PHE A 140 -3.24 2.09 -2.98
C PHE A 140 -3.48 3.53 -3.45
N LEU A 141 -3.44 4.52 -2.55
CA LEU A 141 -3.57 5.94 -2.92
C LEU A 141 -2.46 6.40 -3.88
N LYS A 142 -1.25 5.85 -3.75
CA LYS A 142 -0.15 6.08 -4.70
C LYS A 142 -0.45 5.47 -6.06
N GLU A 143 -1.01 4.26 -6.14
CA GLU A 143 -1.30 3.61 -7.43
C GLU A 143 -2.40 4.33 -8.21
N ILE A 144 -3.36 4.95 -7.52
CA ILE A 144 -4.40 5.78 -8.17
C ILE A 144 -3.97 7.25 -8.36
N GLY A 145 -2.73 7.60 -8.03
CA GLY A 145 -2.14 8.93 -8.29
C GLY A 145 -2.53 10.02 -7.30
N LEU A 146 -3.16 9.71 -6.16
CA LEU A 146 -3.53 10.69 -5.12
C LEU A 146 -2.37 11.01 -4.17
N VAL A 147 -1.42 10.08 -4.02
CA VAL A 147 -0.18 10.31 -3.27
C VAL A 147 0.99 10.28 -4.26
N PRO A 148 1.88 11.30 -4.27
CA PRO A 148 3.02 11.34 -5.17
C PRO A 148 3.96 10.14 -4.99
N GLY A 149 4.20 9.39 -6.07
CA GLY A 149 5.11 8.24 -6.05
C GLY A 149 6.57 8.60 -5.68
N ALA A 150 6.97 9.87 -5.82
CA ALA A 150 8.28 10.36 -5.41
C ALA A 150 8.55 10.17 -3.90
N LEU A 151 7.50 10.21 -3.07
CA LEU A 151 7.61 9.99 -1.62
C LEU A 151 8.05 8.57 -1.25
N PHE A 152 8.00 7.60 -2.19
CA PHE A 152 8.39 6.20 -1.97
C PHE A 152 9.70 5.83 -2.68
N LYS A 153 10.38 6.79 -3.30
CA LYS A 153 11.62 6.57 -4.04
C LYS A 153 12.81 7.05 -3.22
N ARG A 154 13.69 6.13 -2.82
CA ARG A 154 14.89 6.43 -2.02
C ARG A 154 15.71 7.61 -2.58
N LYS A 155 15.95 7.63 -3.89
CA LYS A 155 16.74 8.69 -4.56
C LYS A 155 16.09 10.07 -4.43
N GLU A 156 14.77 10.16 -4.54
CA GLU A 156 14.04 11.42 -4.37
C GLU A 156 14.10 11.87 -2.91
N LEU A 157 13.89 10.95 -1.97
CA LEU A 157 13.93 11.23 -0.54
C LEU A 157 15.30 11.73 -0.08
N GLU A 158 16.40 11.27 -0.66
CA GLU A 158 17.75 11.76 -0.36
C GLU A 158 17.96 13.23 -0.77
N THR A 159 17.13 13.77 -1.67
CA THR A 159 17.15 15.20 -2.03
C THR A 159 16.28 16.07 -1.10
N ILE A 160 15.45 15.45 -0.27
CA ILE A 160 14.44 16.11 0.57
C ILE A 160 14.78 15.97 2.07
N LEU A 161 15.31 14.81 2.48
CA LEU A 161 15.54 14.45 3.87
C LEU A 161 17.03 14.32 4.18
N ASP A 162 17.38 14.72 5.40
CA ASP A 162 18.66 14.44 6.01
C ASP A 162 18.56 13.21 6.92
N PHE A 163 18.86 12.04 6.34
CA PHE A 163 18.83 10.76 7.06
C PHE A 163 19.85 10.69 8.22
N SER A 164 20.87 11.54 8.25
CA SER A 164 21.91 11.51 9.29
C SER A 164 21.45 12.07 10.65
N LYS A 165 20.37 12.86 10.64
CA LYS A 165 19.82 13.53 11.84
C LYS A 165 18.94 12.64 12.72
N GLU A 166 18.66 11.42 12.28
CA GLU A 166 17.80 10.47 12.98
C GLU A 166 18.59 9.18 13.23
N LYS A 167 18.66 8.75 14.50
CA LYS A 167 19.59 7.69 14.93
C LYS A 167 18.98 6.30 14.91
N THR A 168 17.65 6.18 14.91
CA THR A 168 16.97 4.88 14.93
C THR A 168 16.82 4.25 13.54
N GLY A 169 17.14 5.00 12.48
CA GLY A 169 16.91 4.61 11.08
C GLY A 169 15.48 4.91 10.60
N SER A 170 14.67 5.56 11.43
CA SER A 170 13.25 5.82 11.23
C SER A 170 12.97 7.20 10.65
N ALA A 171 13.96 7.87 10.06
CA ALA A 171 13.81 9.19 9.45
C ALA A 171 12.66 9.24 8.43
N TYR A 172 12.59 8.25 7.54
CA TYR A 172 11.52 8.15 6.55
C TYR A 172 10.15 7.97 7.21
N TYR A 173 10.05 7.07 8.18
CA TYR A 173 8.82 6.83 8.91
C TYR A 173 8.33 8.11 9.63
N LYS A 174 9.22 8.76 10.38
CA LYS A 174 8.92 9.97 11.16
C LYS A 174 8.58 11.16 10.26
N ALA A 175 9.45 11.48 9.29
CA ALA A 175 9.32 12.66 8.46
C ALA A 175 8.22 12.54 7.38
N ILE A 176 8.06 11.36 6.77
CA ILE A 176 7.13 11.17 5.64
C ILE A 176 5.88 10.44 6.11
N LEU A 177 6.00 9.20 6.59
CA LEU A 177 4.82 8.36 6.81
C LEU A 177 3.91 8.88 7.93
N GLN A 178 4.45 9.25 9.10
CA GLN A 178 3.63 9.80 10.18
C GLN A 178 2.96 11.11 9.79
N ASN A 179 3.66 12.01 9.11
CA ASN A 179 3.07 13.26 8.61
C ASN A 179 2.00 13.00 7.53
N LEU A 180 2.20 11.98 6.69
CA LEU A 180 1.22 11.56 5.69
C LEU A 180 -0.03 10.96 6.34
N PHE A 181 0.13 10.11 7.36
CA PHE A 181 -0.99 9.56 8.12
C PHE A 181 -1.75 10.68 8.86
N PHE A 182 -1.08 11.35 9.80
CA PHE A 182 -1.76 12.12 10.85
C PHE A 182 -2.00 13.59 10.49
N ALA A 183 -1.06 14.22 9.77
CA ALA A 183 -1.11 15.65 9.45
C ALA A 183 -1.53 15.94 8.00
N THR A 184 -1.77 14.90 7.19
CA THR A 184 -2.16 15.04 5.78
C THR A 184 -3.49 14.35 5.50
N LEU A 185 -3.52 13.02 5.57
CA LEU A 185 -4.72 12.25 5.23
C LEU A 185 -5.86 12.43 6.26
N ASN A 186 -5.52 12.86 7.47
CA ASN A 186 -6.47 13.16 8.54
C ASN A 186 -6.75 14.66 8.76
N VAL A 187 -6.32 15.54 7.84
CA VAL A 187 -6.51 16.99 7.95
C VAL A 187 -6.97 17.60 6.61
N PRO A 188 -8.05 18.40 6.58
CA PRO A 188 -8.45 19.17 5.40
C PRO A 188 -7.29 19.99 4.82
N MET A 189 -7.20 20.07 3.49
CA MET A 189 -6.03 20.65 2.80
C MET A 189 -5.75 22.11 3.21
N ASP A 190 -6.80 22.89 3.48
CA ASP A 190 -6.76 24.29 3.88
C ASP A 190 -6.52 24.51 5.39
N GLU A 191 -6.65 23.47 6.21
CA GLU A 191 -6.43 23.51 7.66
C GLU A 191 -5.04 23.01 8.08
N ARG A 192 -4.23 22.54 7.11
CA ARG A 192 -2.90 21.98 7.37
C ARG A 192 -1.90 23.02 7.84
N GLU A 193 -1.42 22.86 9.07
CA GLU A 193 -0.41 23.72 9.66
C GLU A 193 0.87 22.97 10.05
N PHE A 194 1.97 23.70 10.06
CA PHE A 194 3.18 23.24 10.73
C PHE A 194 3.09 23.52 12.22
N ARG A 195 3.59 22.59 13.04
CA ARG A 195 3.71 22.80 14.48
C ARG A 195 4.49 24.08 14.78
N VAL A 196 3.94 24.93 15.64
CA VAL A 196 4.62 26.14 16.10
C VAL A 196 5.71 25.77 17.09
N GLU A 197 6.93 26.25 16.88
CA GLU A 197 8.04 25.98 17.81
C GLU A 197 7.98 26.82 19.09
N LYS A 198 7.38 28.01 19.01
CA LYS A 198 7.29 28.97 20.12
C LYS A 198 6.62 28.34 21.34
N ARG A 199 7.14 28.66 22.51
CA ARG A 199 6.59 28.27 23.81
C ARG A 199 6.19 29.51 24.60
N TYR A 200 5.01 29.49 25.20
CA TYR A 200 4.55 30.52 26.11
C TYR A 200 4.42 29.93 27.51
N LYS A 201 5.11 30.51 28.49
CA LYS A 201 5.20 29.98 29.88
C LYS A 201 5.56 28.48 29.92
N GLY A 202 6.49 28.06 29.06
CA GLY A 202 6.94 26.67 28.93
C GLY A 202 5.98 25.72 28.19
N ARG A 203 4.77 26.17 27.84
CA ARG A 203 3.76 25.39 27.11
C ARG A 203 3.79 25.70 25.62
N ASN A 204 3.56 24.69 24.82
CA ASN A 204 3.44 24.81 23.37
C ASN A 204 1.97 24.63 22.97
N LYS A 205 1.47 25.45 22.03
CA LYS A 205 0.06 25.40 21.62
C LYS A 205 -0.34 24.06 21.01
N ASP A 206 0.61 23.38 20.35
CA ASP A 206 0.43 22.11 19.65
C ASP A 206 0.84 20.90 20.53
N TYR A 207 0.76 21.07 21.85
CA TYR A 207 0.98 19.99 22.79
C TYR A 207 -0.12 18.94 22.62
N MET A 208 0.27 17.70 22.27
CA MET A 208 -0.66 16.60 21.93
C MET A 208 -1.60 16.91 20.75
N ASN A 209 -1.31 17.93 19.95
CA ASN A 209 -1.98 18.14 18.68
C ASN A 209 -1.34 17.22 17.63
N HIS A 210 -2.05 16.17 17.21
CA HIS A 210 -1.57 15.20 16.24
C HIS A 210 -1.90 15.57 14.78
N LEU A 211 -2.60 16.69 14.58
CA LEU A 211 -3.09 17.15 13.27
C LEU A 211 -2.17 18.21 12.62
N VAL A 212 -0.96 18.38 13.15
CA VAL A 212 0.02 19.34 12.63
C VAL A 212 1.29 18.63 12.23
N PHE A 213 1.93 19.14 11.18
CA PHE A 213 3.18 18.58 10.68
C PHE A 213 4.30 18.71 11.72
N ARG A 214 5.17 17.69 11.77
CA ARG A 214 6.32 17.58 12.67
C ARG A 214 7.60 17.24 11.91
N TYR A 215 8.72 17.25 12.64
CA TYR A 215 10.04 16.83 12.16
C TYR A 215 10.66 17.74 11.09
N ALA A 216 10.41 19.05 11.15
CA ALA A 216 11.06 20.03 10.25
C ALA A 216 12.58 19.87 10.19
N ASN A 217 13.21 19.52 11.32
CA ASN A 217 14.65 19.33 11.42
C ASN A 217 15.19 18.20 10.51
N LEU A 218 14.36 17.22 10.13
CA LEU A 218 14.73 16.13 9.23
C LEU A 218 14.71 16.51 7.75
N PHE A 219 14.14 17.66 7.39
CA PHE A 219 14.09 18.14 6.01
C PHE A 219 15.30 19.03 5.69
N LEU A 220 15.79 18.94 4.45
CA LEU A 220 16.91 19.75 3.96
C LEU A 220 16.49 21.19 3.65
N LYS A 221 15.26 21.39 3.16
CA LYS A 221 14.67 22.69 2.82
C LYS A 221 13.53 23.00 3.79
N GLU A 222 13.58 24.19 4.38
CA GLU A 222 12.46 24.70 5.18
C GLU A 222 11.21 24.87 4.31
N ASN A 223 10.02 24.64 4.89
CA ASN A 223 8.72 24.86 4.24
C ASN A 223 8.44 24.06 2.95
N CYS A 224 9.17 22.98 2.67
CA CYS A 224 8.88 22.09 1.52
C CYS A 224 7.58 21.27 1.68
N PHE A 225 6.98 21.24 2.87
CA PHE A 225 5.79 20.45 3.18
C PHE A 225 4.57 20.77 2.31
N LYS A 226 4.37 22.04 1.96
CA LYS A 226 3.27 22.43 1.06
C LYS A 226 3.47 21.84 -0.34
N GLU A 227 4.70 21.80 -0.83
CA GLU A 227 5.05 21.21 -2.12
C GLU A 227 4.86 19.68 -2.09
N LEU A 228 5.16 19.03 -0.97
CA LEU A 228 5.13 17.56 -0.83
C LEU A 228 3.75 16.99 -0.52
N PHE A 229 3.00 17.64 0.35
CA PHE A 229 1.76 17.12 0.91
C PHE A 229 0.52 17.95 0.53
N GLY A 230 0.70 19.16 -0.02
CA GLY A 230 -0.38 20.14 -0.23
C GLY A 230 -1.53 19.60 -1.08
N GLU A 231 -1.21 18.95 -2.20
CA GLU A 231 -2.19 18.43 -3.16
C GLU A 231 -2.79 17.06 -2.78
N ILE A 232 -2.29 16.42 -1.72
CA ILE A 232 -2.79 15.12 -1.28
C ILE A 232 -4.17 15.33 -0.65
N PRO A 233 -5.22 14.60 -1.06
CA PRO A 233 -6.57 14.83 -0.57
C PRO A 233 -6.72 14.43 0.91
N PHE A 234 -7.68 15.05 1.57
CA PHE A 234 -8.16 14.62 2.88
C PHE A 234 -9.03 13.36 2.73
N LEU A 235 -8.88 12.40 3.64
CA LEU A 235 -9.62 11.15 3.61
C LEU A 235 -10.41 10.86 4.89
N ASN A 236 -10.40 11.76 5.89
CA ASN A 236 -11.06 11.69 7.21
C ASN A 236 -11.28 10.26 7.71
N GLY A 237 -10.40 9.71 8.54
CA GLY A 237 -10.57 8.29 8.85
C GLY A 237 -9.86 7.80 10.08
N GLY A 238 -10.62 7.04 10.88
CA GLY A 238 -10.11 6.25 11.99
C GLY A 238 -8.90 5.37 11.66
N LEU A 239 -8.68 5.03 10.38
CA LEU A 239 -7.46 4.34 9.93
C LEU A 239 -6.19 5.18 10.13
N PHE A 240 -6.28 6.49 9.89
CA PHE A 240 -5.16 7.43 9.97
C PHE A 240 -5.18 8.28 11.24
N ASP A 241 -6.02 7.94 12.21
CA ASP A 241 -5.96 8.57 13.53
C ASP A 241 -4.65 8.21 14.24
N CYS A 242 -4.07 9.21 14.89
CA CYS A 242 -2.95 9.00 15.81
C CYS A 242 -3.51 8.45 17.13
N LEU A 243 -2.98 7.30 17.56
CA LEU A 243 -3.41 6.59 18.76
C LEU A 243 -2.73 7.10 20.04
N ASP A 244 -1.91 8.14 19.96
CA ASP A 244 -1.35 8.79 21.14
C ASP A 244 -2.47 9.55 21.90
N PHE A 245 -2.45 9.51 23.24
CA PHE A 245 -3.45 10.20 24.05
C PHE A 245 -2.91 10.67 25.41
N LEU A 246 -3.73 11.43 26.13
CA LEU A 246 -3.47 11.82 27.52
C LEU A 246 -4.31 10.97 28.47
N GLN A 247 -3.66 10.38 29.47
CA GLN A 247 -4.30 9.69 30.58
C GLN A 247 -3.81 10.29 31.89
N ASP A 248 -4.72 10.87 32.68
CA ASP A 248 -4.40 11.49 33.98
C ASP A 248 -3.24 12.52 33.90
N GLY A 249 -3.18 13.28 32.81
CA GLY A 249 -2.12 14.27 32.55
C GLY A 249 -0.78 13.68 32.07
N LYS A 250 -0.67 12.34 32.00
CA LYS A 250 0.47 11.62 31.43
C LYS A 250 0.26 11.37 29.94
N GLN A 251 1.32 11.51 29.15
CA GLN A 251 1.31 11.14 27.73
C GLN A 251 1.42 9.63 27.60
N MET A 252 0.48 9.05 26.86
CA MET A 252 0.48 7.65 26.46
C MET A 252 0.82 7.62 24.97
N ARG A 253 1.97 7.00 24.61
CA ARG A 253 2.44 6.92 23.23
C ARG A 253 2.22 5.52 22.69
N ILE A 254 1.57 5.46 21.54
CA ILE A 254 1.36 4.25 20.75
C ILE A 254 2.05 4.47 19.39
N ASP A 255 1.57 5.45 18.61
CA ASP A 255 2.17 5.85 17.34
C ASP A 255 3.43 6.71 17.52
N CYS A 256 3.63 7.26 18.73
CA CYS A 256 4.77 8.08 19.10
C CYS A 256 4.99 9.27 18.17
N PHE A 257 3.91 9.94 17.75
CA PHE A 257 3.98 11.11 16.89
C PHE A 257 4.38 12.35 17.70
N SER A 258 5.70 12.49 17.87
CA SER A 258 6.33 13.50 18.71
C SER A 258 7.76 13.78 18.25
N ASP A 259 8.05 15.07 18.07
CA ASP A 259 9.36 15.67 17.81
C ASP A 259 10.08 16.12 19.10
N ASN A 260 9.51 15.84 20.28
CA ASN A 260 10.20 16.05 21.55
C ASN A 260 11.41 15.11 21.66
N PRO A 261 12.63 15.62 21.94
CA PRO A 261 13.83 14.79 22.07
C PRO A 261 13.70 13.60 23.03
N LYS A 262 12.90 13.74 24.10
CA LYS A 262 12.66 12.65 25.07
C LYS A 262 11.93 11.44 24.46
N ASN A 263 11.23 11.63 23.35
CA ASN A 263 10.47 10.59 22.67
C ASN A 263 11.16 10.09 21.39
N MET A 264 12.24 10.72 20.94
CA MET A 264 12.84 10.43 19.63
C MET A 264 13.33 8.99 19.51
N ASP A 265 13.91 8.44 20.57
CA ASP A 265 14.49 7.09 20.55
C ASP A 265 13.49 6.01 21.03
N ARG A 266 12.26 6.40 21.38
CA ARG A 266 11.23 5.48 21.92
C ARG A 266 10.51 4.67 20.84
N LEU A 267 10.72 5.02 19.58
CA LEU A 267 10.15 4.33 18.43
C LEU A 267 11.26 3.99 17.44
N LYS A 268 11.39 2.70 17.17
CA LYS A 268 12.25 2.14 16.13
C LYS A 268 11.37 1.37 15.15
N VAL A 269 11.26 1.88 13.93
CA VAL A 269 10.47 1.34 12.80
C VAL A 269 11.22 1.56 11.50
#